data_AF-A0A357EZI3-F1
#
_entry.id   AF-A0A357EZI3-F1
#
_cell.length_a   1.000
_cell.length_b   1.000
_cell.length_c   1.000
_cell.angle_alpha   90.00
_cell.angle_beta   90.00
_cell.angle_gamma   90.00
#
_symmetry.space_group_name_H-M   'P 1'
#
loop_
_entity.id
_entity.type
_entity.pdbx_description
1 polymer ?
#
loop_
_entity_poly.entity_id
_entity_poly.type
_entity_poly.pdbx_seq_one_letter_code
_entity_poly.pdbx_strand_id
1 'polypeptide(L)' 'MNEKIGVVLMNLGGPDSPEAVEPFLFNLFNDPDIIDFPLS' A
#
# COMPACT_ATOMS: atom_id res chain seq x y z
N MET A 1 -9.57 29.16 18.65
CA MET A 1 -9.64 27.79 18.12
C MET A 1 -8.25 27.41 17.65
N ASN A 2 -7.53 26.59 18.44
CA ASN A 2 -6.30 25.94 17.98
C ASN A 2 -6.62 24.45 17.91
N GLU A 3 -7.39 24.06 16.91
CA GLU A 3 -7.62 22.64 16.64
C GLU A 3 -6.35 22.05 16.05
N LYS A 4 -5.89 20.93 16.60
CA LYS A 4 -4.73 20.20 16.07
C LYS A 4 -5.19 19.41 14.85
N ILE A 5 -4.67 19.78 13.68
CA ILE A 5 -4.96 19.09 12.43
C ILE A 5 -3.89 18.01 12.22
N GLY A 6 -4.32 16.75 12.12
CA GLY A 6 -3.47 15.66 11.66
C GLY A 6 -3.50 15.57 10.14
N VAL A 7 -2.34 15.37 9.52
CA VAL A 7 -2.22 15.17 8.07
C VAL A 7 -1.64 13.77 7.83
N VAL A 8 -2.34 12.97 7.04
CA VAL A 8 -1.88 11.64 6.62
C VAL A 8 -1.27 11.76 5.23
N LEU A 9 0.02 11.45 5.12
CA LEU A 9 0.69 11.35 3.83
C LEU A 9 0.56 9.91 3.34
N MET A 10 -0.25 9.70 2.32
CA MET A 10 -0.47 8.39 1.71
C MET A 10 0.47 8.19 0.53
N ASN A 11 1.03 6.99 0.43
CA ASN A 11 1.76 6.50 -0.72
C ASN A 11 1.63 4.96 -0.73
N LEU A 12 1.97 4.32 -1.84
CA LEU A 12 2.03 2.86 -1.92
C LEU A 12 3.15 2.27 -1.04
N GLY A 13 4.24 3.03 -0.85
CA GLY A 13 5.44 2.56 -0.17
C GLY A 13 6.27 1.62 -1.04
N GLY A 14 7.09 0.80 -0.40
CA GLY A 14 7.94 -0.20 -1.05
C GLY A 14 8.72 -1.01 -0.01
N PRO A 15 9.27 -2.17 -0.38
CA PRO A 15 10.04 -3.00 0.54
C PRO A 15 11.33 -2.29 0.96
N ASP A 16 11.63 -2.31 2.25
CA ASP A 16 12.84 -1.72 2.86
C ASP A 16 13.98 -2.75 3.00
N SER A 17 13.68 -4.03 2.83
CA SER A 17 14.65 -5.13 2.79
C SER A 17 14.25 -6.20 1.76
N PRO A 18 15.18 -7.08 1.36
CA PRO A 18 14.88 -8.19 0.46
C PRO A 18 13.78 -9.13 0.97
N GLU A 19 13.71 -9.35 2.28
CA GLU A 19 12.71 -10.22 2.91
C GLU A 19 11.29 -9.60 2.87
N ALA A 20 11.20 -8.27 2.80
CA ALA A 20 9.93 -7.55 2.69
C ALA A 20 9.32 -7.57 1.27
N VAL A 21 10.05 -8.05 0.27
CA VAL A 21 9.61 -8.07 -1.13
C VAL A 21 8.38 -8.95 -1.33
N GLU A 22 8.38 -10.18 -0.81
CA GLU A 22 7.24 -11.10 -0.96
C GLU A 22 5.97 -10.53 -0.29
N PRO A 23 5.99 -10.07 0.97
CA PRO A 23 4.82 -9.42 1.59
C PRO A 23 4.30 -8.21 0.82
N PHE A 24 5.20 -7.35 0.30
CA PHE A 24 4.80 -6.18 -0.48
C PHE A 24 4.09 -6.58 -1.77
N LEU A 25 4.67 -7.52 -2.53
CA LEU A 25 4.09 -7.98 -3.80
C LEU A 25 2.78 -8.73 -3.56
N PHE A 26 2.68 -9.54 -2.51
CA PHE A 26 1.42 -10.21 -2.17
C PHE A 26 0.30 -9.19 -1.95
N ASN A 27 0.53 -8.13 -1.17
CA ASN A 27 -0.49 -7.10 -0.96
C ASN A 27 -0.80 -6.33 -2.25
N LEU A 28 0.22 -5.97 -3.03
CA LEU A 28 0.05 -5.24 -4.29
C LEU A 28 -0.82 -5.99 -5.30
N PHE A 29 -0.59 -7.30 -5.46
CA PHE A 29 -1.35 -8.12 -6.41
C PHE A 29 -2.73 -8.51 -5.88
N ASN A 30 -2.94 -8.54 -4.56
CA ASN A 30 -4.27 -8.84 -4.02
C ASN A 30 -5.20 -7.62 -3.93
N ASP A 31 -4.72 -6.44 -4.31
CA ASP A 31 -5.54 -5.24 -4.30
C ASP A 31 -6.29 -5.07 -5.64
N PRO A 32 -7.62 -5.30 -5.69
CA PRO A 32 -8.41 -5.19 -6.91
C PRO A 32 -8.57 -3.74 -7.39
N ASP A 33 -8.35 -2.75 -6.51
CA ASP A 33 -8.37 -1.34 -6.90
C ASP A 33 -7.08 -0.92 -7.62
N ILE A 34 -6.00 -1.72 -7.51
CA ILE A 34 -4.71 -1.49 -8.18
C ILE A 34 -4.55 -2.41 -9.40
N ILE A 35 -4.83 -3.71 -9.24
CA ILE A 35 -4.67 -4.73 -10.28
C ILE A 35 -5.96 -5.51 -10.43
N ASP A 36 -6.60 -5.35 -11.58
CA ASP A 36 -7.76 -6.15 -11.96
C ASP A 36 -7.29 -7.44 -12.66
N PHE A 37 -7.49 -8.59 -12.01
CA PHE A 37 -7.18 -9.87 -12.60
C PHE A 37 -8.38 -10.40 -13.39
N PRO A 38 -8.16 -11.06 -14.54
CA PRO A 38 -9.27 -11.54 -15.37
C PRO A 38 -10.14 -12.64 -14.73
N LEU A 39 -9.81 -13.08 -13.51
CA LEU A 39 -10.50 -14.11 -12.74
C LEU A 39 -10.91 -13.66 -11.32
N SER A 40 -10.70 -12.39 -10.94
CA SER A 40 -11.14 -11.84 -9.64
C SER A 40 -12.63 -11.60 -9.54
#